data_AF-A0A430A2L6-F1
#
_entry.id   AF-A0A430A2L6-F1
#
_cell.length_a   1.000
_cell.length_b   1.000
_cell.length_c   1.000
_cell.angle_alpha   90.00
_cell.angle_beta   90.00
_cell.angle_gamma   90.00
#
_symmetry.space_group_name_H-M   'P 1'
#
loop_
_entity.id
_entity.type
_entity.pdbx_description
1 polymer ?
#
loop_
_entity_poly.entity_id
_entity_poly.type
_entity_poly.pdbx_seq_one_letter_code
_entity_poly.pdbx_strand_id
1 'polypeptide(L)'
;MTDYVVFSLGELLELYDEGELLDKLKQFTCEKEKDLEHFLHNKACTYENSEFGKTFLFIDKQKLNENEFSIMGFFTNALTSYDISKMGKKKQKKVLGSMPGRDNLNSFPAFLIGQLGRSDFYTSEDLPGH
;
A
#
# COMPACT_ATOMS: atom_id res chain seq x y z
N MET A 1 10.80 -13.24 -11.56
CA MET A 1 10.43 -11.89 -11.09
C MET A 1 10.40 -10.99 -12.28
N THR A 2 9.24 -10.41 -12.54
CA THR A 2 9.01 -9.47 -13.63
C THR A 2 9.48 -8.10 -13.21
N ASP A 3 10.12 -7.37 -14.13
CA ASP A 3 10.60 -6.02 -13.86
C ASP A 3 9.43 -5.06 -13.67
N TYR A 4 9.51 -4.21 -12.65
CA TYR A 4 8.49 -3.23 -12.34
C TYR A 4 9.09 -1.87 -11.99
N VAL A 5 8.24 -0.85 -12.08
CA VAL A 5 8.47 0.48 -11.51
C VAL A 5 7.39 0.75 -10.45
N VAL A 6 7.75 1.50 -9.42
CA VAL A 6 6.82 1.88 -8.35
C VAL A 6 6.46 3.34 -8.52
N PHE A 7 5.17 3.64 -8.59
CA PHE A 7 4.65 5.01 -8.59
C PHE A 7 3.86 5.27 -7.33
N SER A 8 4.00 6.48 -6.77
CA SER A 8 3.03 6.97 -5.79
C SER A 8 1.73 7.33 -6.51
N LEU A 9 0.58 6.99 -5.93
CA LEU A 9 -0.71 7.43 -6.47
C LEU A 9 -0.82 8.96 -6.46
N GLY A 10 -0.21 9.64 -5.49
CA GLY A 10 -0.14 11.10 -5.44
C GLY A 10 0.55 11.69 -6.67
N GLU A 11 1.69 11.12 -7.08
CA GLU A 11 2.40 11.55 -8.30
C GLU A 11 1.55 11.31 -9.55
N LEU A 12 0.83 10.19 -9.61
CA LEU A 12 -0.04 9.89 -10.75
C LEU A 12 -1.24 10.84 -10.83
N LEU A 13 -1.78 11.29 -9.69
CA LEU A 13 -2.86 12.28 -9.64
C LEU A 13 -2.42 13.67 -10.14
N GLU A 14 -1.13 13.98 -10.09
CA GLU A 14 -0.58 15.22 -10.67
C GLU A 14 -0.33 15.11 -12.19
N LEU A 15 -0.11 13.88 -12.69
CA LEU A 15 0.27 13.62 -14.08
C LEU A 15 -0.91 13.30 -15.00
N TYR A 16 -1.99 12.73 -14.47
CA TYR A 16 -3.14 12.26 -15.23
C TYR A 16 -4.41 13.04 -14.88
N ASP A 17 -5.35 13.10 -15.83
CA ASP A 17 -6.74 13.44 -15.51
C ASP A 17 -7.33 12.37 -14.56
N GLU A 18 -8.13 12.80 -13.58
CA GLU A 18 -8.67 11.91 -12.56
C GLU A 18 -9.52 10.79 -13.18
N GLY A 19 -10.30 11.08 -14.22
CA GLY A 19 -11.10 10.08 -14.92
C GLY A 19 -10.25 9.03 -15.62
N GLU A 20 -9.19 9.47 -16.31
CA GLU A 20 -8.24 8.56 -16.98
C GLU A 20 -7.55 7.65 -15.97
N LEU A 21 -7.08 8.21 -14.85
CA LEU A 21 -6.42 7.45 -13.81
C LEU A 21 -7.37 6.43 -13.16
N LEU A 22 -8.61 6.83 -12.85
CA LEU A 22 -9.61 5.92 -12.29
C LEU A 22 -9.88 4.74 -13.23
N ASP A 23 -9.94 4.96 -14.54
CA ASP A 23 -10.13 3.89 -15.50
C ASP A 23 -8.93 2.94 -15.58
N LYS A 24 -7.70 3.44 -15.39
CA LYS A 24 -6.51 2.57 -15.23
C LYS A 24 -6.57 1.78 -13.93
N LEU A 25 -6.95 2.39 -12.81
CA LEU A 25 -7.06 1.71 -11.51
C LEU A 25 -8.10 0.58 -11.52
N LYS A 26 -9.21 0.76 -12.25
CA LYS A 26 -10.26 -0.26 -12.44
C LYS A 26 -9.81 -1.53 -13.15
N GLN A 27 -8.65 -1.50 -13.83
CA GLN A 27 -8.09 -2.68 -14.49
C GLN A 27 -7.46 -3.68 -13.51
N PHE A 28 -7.17 -3.24 -12.28
CA PHE A 28 -6.69 -4.14 -11.23
C PHE A 28 -7.79 -5.14 -10.83
N THR A 29 -7.46 -6.42 -10.80
CA THR A 29 -8.37 -7.48 -10.33
C THR A 29 -7.74 -8.27 -9.20
N CYS A 30 -8.54 -8.60 -8.18
CA CYS A 30 -8.16 -9.51 -7.10
C CYS A 30 -9.39 -10.31 -6.66
N GLU A 31 -9.68 -11.41 -7.35
CA GLU A 31 -10.87 -12.24 -7.15
C GLU A 31 -10.94 -12.84 -5.75
N LYS A 32 -9.79 -13.19 -5.18
CA LYS A 32 -9.71 -13.78 -3.84
C LYS A 32 -10.07 -12.80 -2.73
N GLU A 33 -9.90 -11.50 -2.97
CA GLU A 33 -10.15 -10.46 -1.98
C GLU A 33 -10.74 -9.22 -2.66
N LYS A 34 -12.07 -9.25 -2.84
CA LYS A 34 -12.82 -8.19 -3.53
C LYS A 34 -12.79 -6.85 -2.81
N ASP A 35 -12.50 -6.81 -1.51
CA ASP A 35 -12.36 -5.53 -0.80
C ASP A 35 -11.10 -4.77 -1.26
N LEU A 36 -10.01 -5.46 -1.64
CA LEU A 36 -8.81 -4.82 -2.19
C LEU A 36 -9.08 -4.21 -3.56
N GLU A 37 -9.81 -4.94 -4.42
CA GLU A 37 -10.25 -4.47 -5.73
C GLU A 37 -11.14 -3.23 -5.57
N HIS A 38 -12.18 -3.33 -4.74
CA HIS A 38 -13.08 -2.21 -4.47
C HIS A 38 -12.36 -1.00 -3.87
N PHE A 39 -11.39 -1.22 -2.97
CA PHE A 39 -10.58 -0.15 -2.39
C PHE A 39 -9.80 0.59 -3.47
N LEU A 40 -9.05 -0.13 -4.32
CA LEU A 40 -8.21 0.51 -5.33
C LEU A 40 -9.05 1.27 -6.36
N HIS A 41 -10.19 0.69 -6.76
CA HIS A 41 -11.08 1.27 -7.76
C HIS A 41 -11.82 2.53 -7.28
N ASN A 42 -12.19 2.60 -6.00
CA ASN A 42 -13.18 3.57 -5.52
C ASN A 42 -12.71 4.44 -4.34
N LYS A 43 -11.68 4.02 -3.60
CA LYS A 43 -11.29 4.65 -2.32
C LYS A 43 -9.86 5.18 -2.31
N ALA A 44 -8.96 4.58 -3.07
CA ALA A 44 -7.53 4.92 -3.03
C ALA A 44 -7.27 6.41 -3.32
N CYS A 45 -7.88 7.00 -4.36
CA CYS A 45 -7.72 8.43 -4.67
C CYS A 45 -8.25 9.32 -3.53
N THR A 46 -9.41 8.98 -2.94
CA THR A 46 -9.98 9.71 -1.80
C THR A 46 -9.06 9.65 -0.58
N TYR A 47 -8.45 8.50 -0.31
CA TYR A 47 -7.48 8.33 0.78
C TYR A 47 -6.23 9.17 0.56
N GLU A 48 -5.74 9.22 -0.68
CA GLU A 48 -4.57 10.00 -1.09
C GLU A 48 -4.83 11.51 -0.89
N ASN A 49 -5.98 11.99 -1.38
CA ASN A 49 -6.41 13.40 -1.31
C ASN A 49 -6.75 13.86 0.11
N SER A 50 -7.24 12.95 0.97
CA SER A 50 -7.59 13.25 2.37
C SER A 50 -6.42 13.01 3.33
N GLU A 51 -5.24 12.66 2.82
CA GLU A 51 -4.04 12.30 3.59
C GLU A 51 -4.24 11.15 4.59
N PHE A 52 -5.30 10.34 4.42
CA PHE A 52 -5.56 9.18 5.28
C PHE A 52 -4.62 8.02 5.00
N GLY A 53 -4.09 7.93 3.79
CA GLY A 53 -3.09 6.94 3.43
C GLY A 53 -2.39 7.32 2.13
N LYS A 54 -1.20 6.76 1.95
CA LYS A 54 -0.38 6.91 0.76
C LYS A 54 -0.32 5.58 0.03
N THR A 55 -0.83 5.55 -1.20
CA THR A 55 -0.90 4.35 -2.03
C THR A 55 0.25 4.31 -3.03
N PHE A 56 0.84 3.14 -3.19
CA PHE A 56 1.94 2.89 -4.12
C PHE A 56 1.58 1.71 -5.02
N LEU A 57 1.80 1.88 -6.32
CA LEU A 57 1.45 0.90 -7.35
C LEU A 57 2.73 0.31 -7.93
N PHE A 58 2.78 -1.02 -8.00
CA PHE A 58 3.80 -1.74 -8.78
C PHE A 58 3.28 -1.90 -10.21
N ILE A 59 3.93 -1.25 -11.16
CA ILE A 59 3.56 -1.28 -12.58
C ILE A 59 4.56 -2.11 -13.36
N ASP A 60 4.06 -3.05 -14.17
CA ASP A 60 4.86 -3.87 -15.05
C ASP A 60 5.61 -3.01 -16.07
N LYS A 61 6.94 -3.04 -16.00
CA LYS A 61 7.80 -2.15 -16.79
C LYS A 61 7.79 -2.52 -18.27
N GLN A 62 7.68 -3.80 -18.61
CA GLN A 62 7.66 -4.23 -20.01
C GLN A 62 6.38 -3.77 -20.68
N LYS A 63 5.24 -4.03 -20.04
CA LYS A 63 3.93 -3.57 -20.51
C LYS A 63 3.82 -2.05 -20.57
N LEU A 64 4.38 -1.35 -19.60
CA LEU A 64 4.40 0.11 -19.62
C LEU A 64 5.14 0.67 -20.84
N ASN A 65 6.25 0.06 -21.27
CA ASN A 65 6.97 0.45 -22.49
C ASN A 65 6.14 0.20 -23.77
N GLU A 66 5.17 -0.71 -23.70
CA GLU A 66 4.21 -1.02 -24.77
C GLU A 66 2.94 -0.14 -24.68
N ASN A 67 2.95 0.87 -23.80
CA ASN A 67 1.82 1.75 -23.46
C ASN A 67 0.64 1.05 -22.79
N GLU A 68 0.87 -0.09 -22.13
CA GLU A 68 -0.13 -0.78 -21.30
C GLU A 68 0.15 -0.52 -19.81
N PHE A 69 -0.83 0.07 -19.11
CA PHE A 69 -0.73 0.34 -17.68
C PHE A 69 -1.21 -0.87 -16.88
N SER A 70 -0.30 -1.80 -16.59
CA SER A 70 -0.64 -3.05 -15.88
C SER A 70 -0.15 -3.03 -14.43
N ILE A 71 -1.11 -3.04 -13.49
CA ILE A 71 -0.85 -3.01 -12.05
C ILE A 71 -0.58 -4.43 -11.56
N MET A 72 0.66 -4.71 -11.21
CA MET A 72 1.08 -6.00 -10.64
C MET A 72 0.59 -6.19 -9.21
N GLY A 73 0.55 -5.09 -8.45
CA GLY A 73 0.13 -5.05 -7.07
C GLY A 73 0.16 -3.64 -6.53
N PHE A 74 -0.30 -3.47 -5.30
CA PHE A 74 -0.25 -2.19 -4.60
C PHE A 74 -0.15 -2.38 -3.10
N PHE A 75 0.28 -1.32 -2.41
CA PHE A 75 0.12 -1.20 -0.96
C PHE A 75 -0.28 0.21 -0.58
N THR A 76 -0.97 0.34 0.54
CA THR A 76 -1.32 1.64 1.13
C THR A 76 -0.82 1.71 2.55
N ASN A 77 -0.02 2.73 2.85
CA ASN A 77 0.50 3.00 4.18
C ASN A 77 -0.16 4.23 4.80
N ALA A 78 -0.38 4.20 6.11
CA ALA A 78 -0.82 5.36 6.89
C ALA A 78 0.03 5.50 8.15
N LEU A 79 0.08 6.70 8.73
CA LEU A 79 0.65 6.90 10.06
C LEU A 79 -0.38 6.55 11.13
N THR A 80 0.04 5.81 12.15
CA THR A 80 -0.80 5.48 13.30
C THR A 80 -0.01 5.50 14.60
N SER A 81 -0.72 5.42 15.72
CA SER A 81 -0.16 5.26 17.06
C SER A 81 -0.59 3.90 17.60
N TYR A 82 0.37 2.99 17.76
CA TYR A 82 0.09 1.64 18.25
C TYR A 82 0.06 1.64 19.78
N ASP A 83 -1.09 1.29 20.36
CA ASP A 83 -1.28 1.21 21.82
C ASP A 83 -0.54 -0.01 22.41
N ILE A 84 0.34 0.27 23.36
CA ILE A 84 1.10 -0.73 24.12
C ILE A 84 0.79 -0.68 25.62
N SER A 85 -0.20 0.10 26.06
CA SER A 85 -0.57 0.25 27.47
C SER A 85 -0.89 -1.08 28.16
N LYS A 86 -1.45 -2.03 27.41
CA LYS A 86 -1.80 -3.39 27.88
C LYS A 86 -0.69 -4.42 27.66
N MET A 87 0.44 -4.03 27.06
CA MET A 87 1.53 -4.92 26.74
C MET A 87 2.44 -5.16 27.95
N GLY A 88 2.81 -6.42 28.23
CA GLY A 88 3.75 -6.70 29.32
C GLY A 88 5.13 -6.08 29.09
N LYS A 89 5.78 -5.59 30.17
CA LYS A 89 7.06 -4.85 30.11
C LYS A 89 8.17 -5.53 29.30
N LYS A 90 8.28 -6.88 29.36
CA LYS A 90 9.25 -7.65 28.56
C LYS A 90 8.98 -7.53 27.06
N LYS A 91 7.70 -7.55 26.64
CA LYS A 91 7.29 -7.43 25.24
C LYS A 91 7.44 -5.97 24.76
N GLN A 92 7.07 -5.00 25.60
CA GLN A 92 7.32 -3.57 25.31
C GLN A 92 8.81 -3.30 25.02
N LYS A 93 9.72 -3.79 25.87
CA LYS A 93 11.18 -3.65 25.65
C LYS A 93 11.68 -4.28 24.36
N LYS A 94 11.07 -5.40 23.92
CA LYS A 94 11.40 -6.04 22.64
C LYS A 94 10.91 -5.23 21.45
N VAL A 95 9.69 -4.71 21.51
CA VAL A 95 9.06 -3.94 20.41
C VAL A 95 9.72 -2.57 20.26
N LEU A 96 9.96 -1.87 21.37
CA LEU A 96 10.50 -0.50 21.35
C LEU A 96 12.02 -0.44 21.20
N GLY A 97 12.72 -1.58 21.29
CA GLY A 97 14.19 -1.62 21.20
C GLY A 97 14.82 -0.59 22.13
N SER A 98 15.82 0.16 21.66
CA SER A 98 16.54 1.18 22.44
C SER A 98 15.90 2.58 22.41
N MET A 99 14.59 2.69 22.14
CA MET A 99 13.92 3.98 22.06
C MET A 99 14.03 4.77 23.39
N PRO A 100 14.36 6.07 23.35
CA PRO A 100 14.39 6.93 24.54
C PRO A 100 13.04 6.94 25.26
N GLY A 101 13.05 6.84 26.59
CA GLY A 101 11.81 6.90 27.39
C GLY A 101 10.87 5.70 27.24
N ARG A 102 11.29 4.62 26.56
CA ARG A 102 10.46 3.43 26.26
C ARG A 102 9.71 2.82 27.44
N ASP A 103 10.26 2.93 28.65
CA ASP A 103 9.68 2.31 29.85
C ASP A 103 8.43 3.07 30.36
N ASN A 104 8.19 4.28 29.86
CA ASN A 104 7.05 5.14 30.21
C ASN A 104 6.09 5.37 29.04
N LEU A 105 6.29 4.71 27.89
CA LEU A 105 5.43 4.87 26.71
C LEU A 105 4.19 3.99 26.81
N ASN A 106 3.02 4.61 26.55
CA ASN A 106 1.75 3.91 26.40
C ASN A 106 1.40 3.63 24.93
N SER A 107 2.06 4.31 24.00
CA SER A 107 1.93 4.06 22.57
C SER A 107 3.24 4.41 21.85
N PHE A 108 3.38 3.98 20.60
CA PHE A 108 4.48 4.39 19.74
C PHE A 108 4.02 4.65 18.31
N PRO A 109 4.67 5.57 17.58
CA PRO A 109 4.34 5.84 16.18
C PRO A 109 4.66 4.62 15.32
N ALA A 110 3.74 4.24 14.45
CA ALA A 110 3.87 3.11 13.55
C ALA A 110 3.34 3.45 12.16
N PHE A 111 3.81 2.71 11.17
CA PHE A 111 3.16 2.66 9.85
C PHE A 111 2.11 1.55 9.88
N LEU A 112 0.87 1.90 9.56
CA LEU A 112 -0.19 0.96 9.28
C LEU A 112 -0.12 0.59 7.80
N ILE A 113 0.15 -0.69 7.51
CA ILE A 113 -0.10 -1.25 6.17
C ILE A 113 -1.60 -1.55 6.13
N GLY A 114 -2.36 -0.62 5.55
CA GLY A 114 -3.83 -0.70 5.53
C GLY A 114 -4.33 -1.66 4.45
N GLN A 115 -3.66 -1.66 3.30
CA GLN A 115 -4.01 -2.48 2.14
C GLN A 115 -2.72 -3.03 1.51
N LEU A 116 -2.77 -4.27 1.05
CA LEU A 116 -1.70 -4.92 0.30
C LEU A 116 -2.33 -5.95 -0.63
N GLY A 117 -2.16 -5.79 -1.93
CA GLY A 117 -2.76 -6.67 -2.93
C GLY A 117 -1.81 -7.00 -4.07
N ARG A 118 -1.90 -8.23 -4.57
CA ARG A 118 -1.32 -8.66 -5.85
C ARG A 118 -2.46 -8.94 -6.81
N SER A 119 -2.31 -8.49 -8.06
CA SER A 119 -3.32 -8.74 -9.09
C SER A 119 -3.36 -10.21 -9.48
N ASP A 120 -4.54 -10.73 -9.85
CA ASP A 120 -4.72 -12.11 -10.30
C ASP A 120 -3.92 -12.46 -11.56
N PHE A 121 -3.54 -11.46 -12.37
CA PHE A 121 -2.71 -11.66 -13.56
C PHE A 121 -1.25 -11.98 -13.24
N TYR A 122 -0.83 -11.84 -11.99
CA TYR A 122 0.56 -12.00 -11.56
C TYR A 122 0.70 -13.03 -10.44
N THR A 123 1.68 -13.91 -10.60
CA THR A 123 1.99 -14.96 -9.63
C THR A 123 3.04 -14.50 -8.62
N SER A 124 3.35 -15.38 -7.65
CA SER A 124 4.48 -15.18 -6.73
C SER A 124 5.85 -15.27 -7.41
N GLU A 125 5.92 -15.82 -8.62
CA GLU A 125 7.15 -15.83 -9.42
C GLU A 125 7.37 -14.47 -10.09
N ASP A 126 6.28 -13.77 -10.45
CA ASP A 126 6.31 -12.46 -11.08
C ASP A 126 6.55 -11.34 -10.07
N LEU A 127 5.74 -11.30 -9.01
CA LEU A 127 5.85 -10.38 -7.88
C LEU A 127 6.00 -11.17 -6.57
N PRO A 128 7.24 -11.36 -6.09
CA PRO A 128 7.52 -12.12 -4.88
C PRO A 128 6.81 -11.55 -3.65
N GLY A 129 6.20 -12.45 -2.88
CA GLY A 129 5.43 -12.16 -1.68
C GLY A 129 4.83 -13.46 -1.17
N HIS A 130 4.78 -13.62 0.16
CA HIS A 130 4.30 -14.84 0.82
C HIS A 130 2.78 -14.90 0.90
#